data_AF-A0A1M4ND64-F1
#
_entry.id   AF-A0A1M4ND64-F1
#
_cell.length_a   1.000
_cell.length_b   1.000
_cell.length_c   1.000
_cell.angle_alpha   90.00
_cell.angle_beta   90.00
_cell.angle_gamma   90.00
#
_symmetry.space_group_name_H-M   'P 1'
#
loop_
_entity.id
_entity.type
_entity.pdbx_description
1 polymer ?
#
loop_
_entity_poly.entity_id
_entity_poly.type
_entity_poly.pdbx_seq_one_letter_code
_entity_poly.pdbx_strand_id
1 'polypeptide(L)' 'MEHNKQAMHNGHNDSIGCIVDECKYHAKNVDYCTLQQIKIVKNERNANSVQATDCGSFEPM' A
#
# COMPACT_ATOMS: atom_id res chain seq x y z
N MET A 1 -13.08 -6.69 -22.62
CA MET A 1 -12.41 -7.11 -21.37
C MET A 1 -12.69 -6.02 -20.35
N GLU A 2 -13.79 -6.15 -19.60
CA GLU A 2 -14.11 -5.23 -18.50
C GLU A 2 -13.15 -5.52 -17.34
N HIS A 3 -12.15 -4.66 -17.15
CA HIS A 3 -11.35 -4.66 -15.93
C HIS A 3 -12.26 -4.12 -14.81
N ASN A 4 -12.76 -5.08 -14.03
CA ASN A 4 -13.91 -4.97 -13.15
C ASN A 4 -13.64 -4.04 -11.94
N LYS A 5 -14.74 -3.45 -11.49
CA LYS A 5 -14.86 -2.16 -10.81
C LYS A 5 -14.73 -2.22 -9.29
N GLN A 6 -13.84 -3.05 -8.76
CA GLN A 6 -13.73 -3.26 -7.30
C GLN A 6 -12.31 -2.94 -6.82
N ALA A 7 -11.98 -1.65 -6.80
CA ALA A 7 -10.73 -1.17 -6.18
C ALA A 7 -10.78 -1.22 -4.64
N MET A 8 -11.97 -1.40 -4.05
CA MET A 8 -12.18 -1.41 -2.61
C MET A 8 -13.27 -2.44 -2.25
N HIS A 9 -12.96 -3.37 -1.37
CA HIS A 9 -13.88 -4.35 -0.80
C HIS A 9 -13.86 -4.19 0.73
N ASN A 10 -15.03 -4.13 1.37
CA ASN A 10 -15.15 -3.92 2.83
C ASN A 10 -14.24 -2.82 3.42
N GLY A 11 -14.12 -1.69 2.71
CA GLY A 11 -13.36 -0.52 3.16
C GLY A 11 -11.84 -0.61 2.98
N HIS A 12 -11.32 -1.68 2.39
CA HIS A 12 -9.90 -1.86 2.09
C HIS A 12 -9.67 -2.26 0.63
N ASN A 13 -8.43 -2.14 0.17
CA ASN A 13 -8.01 -2.53 -1.16
C ASN A 13 -7.27 -3.87 -1.09
N ASP A 14 -7.95 -4.95 -1.49
CA ASP A 14 -7.44 -6.32 -1.47
C ASP A 14 -6.21 -6.50 -2.40
N SER A 15 -5.91 -5.53 -3.26
CA SER A 15 -4.70 -5.51 -4.10
C SER A 15 -3.49 -4.83 -3.43
N ILE A 16 -3.65 -4.26 -2.24
CA ILE A 16 -2.58 -3.56 -1.52
C ILE A 16 -2.50 -4.10 -0.10
N GLY A 17 -1.68 -5.15 0.08
CA GLY A 17 -1.33 -5.65 1.40
C GLY A 17 -0.57 -4.62 2.22
N CYS A 18 -0.91 -4.48 3.49
CA CYS A 18 -0.22 -3.59 4.42
C CYS A 18 -0.27 -4.23 5.80
N ILE A 19 0.89 -4.54 6.38
CA ILE A 19 1.03 -5.11 7.74
C ILE A 19 1.60 -4.09 8.73
N VAL A 20 1.71 -2.84 8.31
CA VAL A 20 2.34 -1.77 9.10
C VAL A 20 1.24 -1.10 9.90
N ASP A 21 1.13 -1.44 11.19
CA ASP A 21 0.07 -0.94 12.07
C ASP A 21 0.10 0.59 12.23
N GLU A 22 1.30 1.18 12.20
CA GLU A 22 1.54 2.62 12.23
C GLU A 22 1.09 3.33 10.95
N CYS A 23 0.79 2.62 9.87
CA CYS A 23 0.27 3.24 8.67
C CYS A 23 -1.14 3.80 8.94
N LYS A 24 -1.29 5.11 8.75
CA LYS A 24 -2.56 5.83 8.81
C LYS A 24 -3.64 5.20 7.93
N TYR A 25 -3.23 4.54 6.85
CA TYR A 25 -4.11 3.88 5.90
C TYR A 25 -4.28 2.38 6.12
N HIS A 26 -3.67 1.79 7.15
CA HIS A 26 -3.89 0.38 7.51
C HIS A 26 -5.37 0.13 7.80
N ALA A 27 -5.92 -0.97 7.27
CA ALA A 27 -7.32 -1.35 7.48
C ALA A 27 -7.62 -1.88 8.89
N LYS A 28 -6.62 -1.84 9.79
CA LYS A 28 -6.66 -2.10 11.23
C LYS A 28 -6.97 -3.54 11.60
N ASN A 29 -8.11 -4.06 11.18
CA ASN A 29 -8.56 -5.40 11.52
C ASN A 29 -8.10 -6.46 10.50
N VAL A 30 -7.53 -6.03 9.37
CA VAL A 30 -7.02 -6.88 8.29
C VAL A 30 -5.77 -6.26 7.68
N ASP A 31 -4.86 -7.11 7.19
CA ASP A 31 -3.53 -6.76 6.67
C ASP A 31 -3.57 -6.12 5.26
N TYR A 32 -4.44 -5.13 5.08
CA TYR A 32 -4.64 -4.42 3.82
C TYR A 32 -4.59 -2.90 4.03
N CYS A 33 -4.34 -2.19 2.93
CA CYS A 33 -4.38 -0.73 2.89
C CYS A 33 -5.77 -0.25 2.46
N THR A 34 -6.14 0.96 2.89
CA THR A 34 -7.37 1.64 2.45
C THR A 34 -7.15 2.56 1.24
N LEU A 35 -5.91 2.66 0.74
CA LEU A 35 -5.59 3.43 -0.46
C LEU A 35 -6.05 2.70 -1.72
N GLN A 36 -6.55 3.45 -2.71
CA GLN A 36 -6.87 2.90 -4.04
C GLN A 36 -5.59 2.63 -4.88
N GLN A 37 -4.49 3.32 -4.58
CA GLN A 37 -3.20 3.15 -5.22
C GLN A 37 -2.07 3.49 -4.25
N ILE A 38 -0.90 2.90 -4.45
CA ILE A 38 0.33 3.27 -3.75
C ILE A 38 1.38 3.76 -4.73
N LYS A 39 2.28 4.61 -4.24
CA LYS A 39 3.48 5.01 -4.96
C LYS A 39 4.69 4.29 -4.37
N ILE A 40 5.40 3.53 -5.17
CA ILE A 40 6.71 2.99 -4.78
C ILE A 40 7.77 4.05 -5.02
N VAL A 41 8.64 4.24 -4.04
CA VAL A 41 9.79 5.17 -4.11
C VAL A 41 11.06 4.42 -3.78
N LYS A 42 12.21 5.06 -4.02
CA LYS A 42 13.52 4.58 -3.58
C LYS A 42 14.10 5.55 -2.55
N ASN A 43 14.79 5.01 -1.56
CA ASN A 43 15.50 5.78 -0.53
C ASN A 43 17.01 5.91 -0.80
N GLU A 44 17.50 5.24 -1.84
CA GLU A 44 18.88 5.33 -2.33
C GLU A 44 18.93 5.88 -3.78
N ARG A 45 20.14 6.21 -4.26
CA ARG A 45 20.35 6.71 -5.62
C ARG A 45 19.87 5.70 -6.68
N ASN A 46 20.10 4.40 -6.45
CA ASN A 46 19.71 3.31 -7.34
C ASN A 46 18.98 2.23 -6.51
N ALA A 47 17.86 1.69 -7.03
CA ALA A 47 17.11 0.63 -6.36
C ALA A 47 17.63 -0.74 -6.82
N ASN A 48 18.66 -1.24 -6.13
CA ASN A 48 19.30 -2.52 -6.45
C ASN A 48 18.88 -3.65 -5.49
N SER A 49 18.09 -3.32 -4.47
CA SER A 49 17.57 -4.25 -3.46
C SER A 49 16.12 -3.90 -3.14
N VAL A 50 15.37 -4.87 -2.58
CA VAL A 50 13.99 -4.63 -2.11
C VAL A 50 14.00 -3.61 -0.96
N GLN A 51 15.02 -3.66 -0.10
CA GLN A 51 15.21 -2.73 1.02
C GLN A 51 15.45 -1.28 0.57
N ALA A 52 15.90 -1.08 -0.66
CA ALA A 52 16.04 0.26 -1.25
C ALA A 52 14.72 0.81 -1.80
N THR A 53 13.62 0.03 -1.77
CA THR A 53 12.29 0.43 -2.23
C THR A 53 11.30 0.53 -1.07
N ASP A 54 10.61 1.66 -0.98
CA ASP A 54 9.64 1.95 0.07
C ASP A 54 8.26 2.24 -0.51
N CYS A 55 7.22 2.08 0.33
CA CYS A 55 5.91 2.65 0.04
C CYS A 55 5.95 4.16 0.30
N GLY A 56 6.11 4.96 -0.76
CA GLY A 56 6.11 6.42 -0.67
C GLY A 56 4.73 7.05 -0.45
N SER A 57 3.69 6.23 -0.35
CA SER A 57 2.35 6.65 0.12
C SER A 57 2.16 6.43 1.62
N PHE A 58 3.17 5.92 2.32
CA PHE A 58 3.11 5.74 3.77
C PHE A 58 2.96 7.09 4.48
N GLU A 59 1.97 7.17 5.36
CA GLU A 59 1.82 8.23 6.36
C GLU A 59 1.73 7.54 7.73
N PRO A 60 2.53 7.97 8.73
CA PRO A 60 2.34 7.51 10.09
C PRO A 60 1.02 8.04 10.67
N MET A 61 0.43 7.29 11.60
CA MET A 61 -0.74 7.72 12.40
C MET A 61 -0.47 8.97 13.23
#